data_AF-A0AAP3ETX6-F1
#
_entry.id   AF-A0AAP3ETX6-F1
#
_cell.length_a   1.000
_cell.length_b   1.000
_cell.length_c   1.000
_cell.angle_alpha   90.00
_cell.angle_beta   90.00
_cell.angle_gamma   90.00
#
_symmetry.space_group_name_H-M   'P 1'
#
loop_
_entity.id
_entity.type
_entity.pdbx_description
1 polymer ?
#
loop_
_entity_poly.entity_id
_entity_poly.type
_entity_poly.pdbx_seq_one_letter_code
_entity_poly.pdbx_strand_id
1 'polypeptide(L)' 'MKSVTLFFTLFLVFMKVNAQTKNLYEPVLTGDAAMKIAQKAFDEANKSGHHISVTVADQSGQTLAVLRHHNAGVHTLRA' A
#
# COMPACT_ATOMS: atom_id res chain seq x y z
N MET A 1 -29.12 -28.80 41.53
CA MET A 1 -27.80 -28.50 40.93
C MET A 1 -27.75 -28.78 39.43
N LYS A 2 -28.30 -29.91 38.93
CA LYS A 2 -28.31 -30.26 37.48
C LYS A 2 -29.01 -29.23 36.58
N SER A 3 -30.12 -28.63 37.03
CA SER A 3 -30.85 -27.61 36.25
C SER A 3 -30.09 -26.29 36.10
N VAL A 4 -29.24 -25.93 37.09
CA VAL A 4 -28.39 -24.73 37.02
C VAL A 4 -27.25 -24.96 36.02
N THR A 5 -26.68 -26.17 36.01
CA THR A 5 -25.67 -26.57 35.01
C THR A 5 -26.25 -26.54 33.60
N LEU A 6 -27.51 -26.96 33.42
CA LEU A 6 -28.18 -26.99 32.12
C LEU A 6 -28.44 -25.58 31.54
N PHE A 7 -28.87 -24.64 32.39
CA PHE A 7 -29.03 -23.24 32.00
C PHE A 7 -27.69 -22.57 31.66
N PHE A 8 -26.62 -22.91 32.40
CA PHE A 8 -25.29 -22.37 32.14
C PHE A 8 -24.70 -22.89 30.81
N THR A 9 -24.92 -24.16 30.48
CA THR A 9 -24.53 -24.73 29.18
C THR A 9 -25.33 -24.12 28.03
N LEU A 10 -26.60 -23.79 28.24
CA LEU A 10 -27.43 -23.17 27.21
C LEU A 10 -26.96 -21.74 26.90
N PHE A 11 -26.55 -20.98 27.92
CA PHE A 11 -26.02 -19.62 27.76
C PHE A 11 -24.71 -19.57 26.97
N LEU A 12 -23.83 -20.56 27.14
CA LEU A 12 -22.55 -20.64 26.42
C LEU A 12 -22.70 -20.89 24.90
N VAL A 13 -23.76 -21.58 24.47
CA VAL A 13 -24.01 -21.86 23.04
C VAL A 13 -24.43 -20.59 22.27
N PHE A 14 -24.99 -19.59 22.94
CA PHE A 14 -25.38 -18.31 22.34
C PHE A 14 -24.23 -17.30 22.16
N MET A 15 -23.05 -17.55 22.74
CA MET A 15 -21.86 -16.71 22.48
C MET A 15 -21.22 -17.07 21.11
N LYS A 16 -21.99 -16.96 20.02
CA LYS A 16 -21.41 -16.91 18.69
C LYS A 16 -20.76 -15.53 18.52
N VAL A 17 -19.45 -15.53 18.66
CA VAL A 17 -18.52 -14.43 18.41
C VAL A 17 -18.82 -13.78 17.05
N ASN A 18 -19.40 -12.60 17.07
CA ASN A 18 -19.44 -11.72 15.90
C ASN A 18 -18.09 -10.99 15.82
N ALA A 19 -17.05 -11.69 15.38
CA ALA A 19 -15.84 -11.03 14.90
C ALA A 19 -16.22 -10.32 13.60
N GLN A 20 -16.68 -9.06 13.71
CA GLN A 20 -16.89 -8.23 12.54
C GLN A 20 -15.53 -7.92 11.94
N THR A 21 -15.16 -8.63 10.87
CA THR A 21 -14.01 -8.26 10.03
C THR A 21 -14.33 -6.91 9.42
N LYS A 22 -13.74 -5.85 9.96
CA LYS A 22 -13.76 -4.54 9.32
C LYS A 22 -13.12 -4.74 7.95
N ASN A 23 -13.89 -4.64 6.87
CA ASN A 23 -13.34 -4.57 5.53
C ASN A 23 -12.49 -3.29 5.46
N LEU A 24 -11.18 -3.45 5.61
CA LEU A 24 -10.22 -2.39 5.44
C LEU A 24 -10.04 -2.19 3.95
N TYR A 25 -10.85 -1.32 3.35
CA TYR A 25 -10.52 -0.79 2.04
C TYR A 25 -9.39 0.22 2.22
N GLU A 26 -8.20 -0.15 1.76
CA GLU A 26 -7.05 0.74 1.74
C GLU A 26 -6.80 1.21 0.30
N PRO A 27 -6.58 2.52 0.08
CA PRO A 27 -6.30 3.03 -1.24
C PRO A 27 -4.97 2.46 -1.75
N VAL A 28 -4.98 1.86 -2.93
CA VAL A 28 -3.78 1.31 -3.58
C VAL A 28 -3.28 2.30 -4.63
N LEU A 29 -1.97 2.52 -4.65
CA LEU A 29 -1.32 3.31 -5.68
C LEU A 29 -1.36 2.54 -7.02
N THR A 30 -2.14 3.04 -7.98
CA THR A 30 -2.24 2.41 -9.30
C THR A 30 -1.02 2.71 -10.17
N GLY A 31 -0.72 1.85 -11.15
CA GLY A 31 0.37 2.08 -12.10
C GLY A 31 0.25 3.40 -12.86
N ASP A 32 -0.96 3.76 -13.30
CA ASP A 32 -1.21 5.04 -13.98
C ASP A 32 -0.93 6.24 -13.07
N ALA A 33 -1.31 6.16 -11.79
CA ALA A 33 -1.02 7.21 -10.82
C ALA A 33 0.48 7.29 -10.55
N ALA A 34 1.16 6.16 -10.38
CA ALA A 34 2.61 6.08 -10.20
C ALA A 34 3.37 6.71 -11.39
N MET A 35 2.96 6.41 -12.62
CA MET A 35 3.56 7.01 -13.82
C MET A 35 3.34 8.52 -13.88
N LYS A 36 2.13 9.01 -13.53
CA LYS A 36 1.86 10.46 -13.47
C LYS A 36 2.71 11.17 -12.41
N ILE A 37 2.94 10.54 -11.27
CA ILE A 37 3.85 11.05 -10.22
C ILE A 37 5.27 11.12 -10.78
N ALA A 38 5.76 10.01 -11.34
CA ALA A 38 7.10 9.94 -11.90
C ALA A 38 7.32 11.01 -12.96
N GLN A 39 6.38 11.16 -13.90
CA GLN A 39 6.46 12.13 -14.98
C GLN A 39 6.49 13.58 -14.46
N LYS A 40 5.61 13.95 -13.53
CA LYS A 40 5.58 15.31 -12.98
C LYS A 40 6.87 15.67 -12.24
N ALA A 41 7.41 14.75 -11.45
CA ALA A 41 8.67 14.96 -10.75
C ALA A 41 9.85 15.07 -11.74
N PHE A 42 9.84 14.23 -12.78
CA PHE A 42 10.84 14.23 -13.83
C PHE A 42 10.82 15.54 -14.65
N ASP A 43 9.63 16.00 -15.05
CA ASP A 43 9.45 17.24 -15.81
C ASP A 43 9.90 18.46 -15.02
N GLU A 44 9.60 18.51 -13.72
CA GLU A 44 10.02 19.62 -12.85
C GLU A 44 11.53 19.65 -12.66
N ALA A 45 12.15 18.48 -12.45
CA ALA A 45 13.60 18.37 -12.36
C ALA A 45 14.28 18.81 -13.67
N ASN A 46 13.73 18.41 -14.83
CA ASN A 46 14.25 18.82 -16.13
C ASN A 46 14.16 20.34 -16.33
N LYS A 47 13.03 20.96 -15.98
CA LYS A 47 12.88 22.43 -16.03
C LYS A 47 13.89 23.16 -15.16
N SER A 48 14.24 22.55 -14.03
CA SER A 48 15.22 23.08 -13.07
C SER A 48 16.68 22.75 -13.44
N GLY A 49 16.92 22.05 -14.56
CA GLY A 49 18.25 21.64 -15.00
C GLY A 49 18.88 20.49 -14.21
N HIS A 50 18.09 19.73 -13.46
CA HIS A 50 18.55 18.58 -12.69
C HIS A 50 18.42 17.28 -13.47
N HIS A 51 19.48 16.47 -13.49
CA HIS A 51 19.49 15.15 -14.12
C HIS A 51 19.27 14.07 -13.08
N ILE A 52 18.02 13.60 -12.95
CA ILE A 52 17.63 12.67 -11.89
C ILE A 52 17.11 11.32 -12.42
N SER A 53 16.95 10.38 -11.50
CA SER A 53 16.04 9.24 -11.63
C SER A 53 14.87 9.40 -10.67
N VAL A 54 13.69 8.97 -11.09
CA VAL A 54 12.49 8.89 -10.24
C VAL A 54 12.03 7.44 -10.24
N THR A 55 11.96 6.85 -9.04
CA THR A 55 11.42 5.51 -8.81
C THR A 55 10.20 5.64 -7.91
N VAL A 56 9.08 5.07 -8.34
CA VAL A 56 7.87 4.98 -7.53
C VAL A 56 7.62 3.52 -7.22
N ALA A 57 7.58 3.18 -5.93
CA ALA A 57 7.28 1.85 -5.45
C ALA A 57 5.92 1.81 -4.74
N ASP A 58 5.29 0.64 -4.73
CA ASP A 58 4.11 0.39 -3.90
C ASP A 58 4.49 0.09 -2.45
N GLN A 59 3.48 -0.15 -1.62
CA GLN A 59 3.65 -0.46 -0.20
C GLN A 59 4.47 -1.74 0.09
N SER A 60 4.57 -2.66 -0.87
CA SER A 60 5.37 -3.88 -0.76
C SER A 60 6.84 -3.67 -1.15
N GLY A 61 7.17 -2.47 -1.66
CA GLY A 61 8.47 -2.16 -2.25
C GLY A 61 8.58 -2.57 -3.72
N GLN A 62 7.50 -3.06 -4.34
CA GLN A 62 7.49 -3.37 -5.76
C GLN A 62 7.52 -2.07 -6.57
N THR A 63 8.46 -1.98 -7.51
CA THR A 63 8.56 -0.82 -8.40
C THR A 63 7.38 -0.78 -9.38
N LEU A 64 6.66 0.33 -9.39
CA LEU A 64 5.54 0.60 -10.30
C LEU A 64 5.95 1.45 -11.50
N ALA A 65 6.88 2.39 -11.32
CA ALA A 65 7.38 3.26 -12.39
C ALA A 65 8.83 3.68 -12.15
N VAL A 66 9.61 3.79 -13.23
CA VAL A 66 10.97 4.31 -13.22
C VAL A 66 11.16 5.23 -14.42
N LEU A 67 11.63 6.46 -14.17
CA LEU A 67 12.13 7.37 -15.19
C LEU A 67 13.57 7.74 -14.86
N ARG A 68 14.42 7.82 -15.88
CA ARG A 68 15.82 8.25 -15.72
C ARG A 68 16.22 9.18 -16.83
N HIS A 69 16.82 10.31 -16.44
CA HIS A 69 17.40 11.23 -17.39
C HIS A 69 18.64 10.59 -18.01
N HIS A 70 18.87 10.78 -19.31
CA HIS A 70 20.00 10.15 -20.01
C HIS A 70 21.37 10.55 -19.41
N ASN A 71 21.49 11.80 -18.93
CA ASN A 71 22.67 12.31 -18.21
C ASN A 71 22.71 11.97 -16.71
N ALA A 72 21.70 11.30 -16.15
CA ALA A 72 21.74 10.87 -14.75
C ALA A 72 22.59 9.60 -14.61
N GLY A 73 23.53 9.63 -13.66
CA GLY A 73 24.41 8.50 -13.37
C GLY A 73 23.63 7.28 -12.87
N VAL A 74 24.09 6.06 -13.20
CA VAL A 74 23.37 4.82 -12.85
C VAL A 74 23.17 4.60 -11.34
N HIS A 75 23.95 5.27 -10.50
CA HIS A 75 23.80 5.22 -9.05
C HIS A 75 22.48 5.84 -8.56
N THR A 76 21.81 6.67 -9.37
CA THR A 76 20.51 7.28 -9.01
C THR A 76 19.33 6.32 -9.14
N LEU A 77 19.51 5.14 -9.76
CA LEU A 77 18.44 4.14 -9.91
C LEU A 77 18.19 3.29 -8.68
N ARG A 78 19.12 3.28 -7.73
CA ARG A 78 19.01 2.51 -6.49
C ARG A 78 18.14 3.30 -5.51
N ALA A 79 16.87 2.90 -5.42
CA ALA A 79 15.99 3.26 -4.31
C ALA A 79 16.27 2.35 -3.10
#